data_AF-A0A7S2PWG2-F1
#
_entry.id   AF-A0A7S2PWG2-F1
#
_cell.length_a   1.000
_cell.length_b   1.000
_cell.length_c   1.000
_cell.angle_alpha   90.00
_cell.angle_beta   90.00
_cell.angle_gamma   90.00
#
_symmetry.space_group_name_H-M   'P 1'
#
loop_
_entity.id
_entity.type
_entity.pdbx_description
1 polymer ?
#
loop_
_entity_poly.entity_id
_entity_poly.type
_entity_poly.pdbx_seq_one_letter_code
_entity_poly.pdbx_strand_id
1 'polypeptide(L)'
;DDEKAERWGRWFEAWGRAKGAGKLVVREVNFSTNGLTSKGVKHILGVLRKLEAVVGCLKFWQNRIESTTEIVEFLHWNQGRLRELHLSHNRLDAAAARDVVVAVATVRDTDGKPCYPRLGAAPLWLRLELNPFNPKVLQGELLPALKKVGLSLHKAICEVDGKCLCNPGTCQRASPPPVHLTYLNMGGTSEGGSPALLAGSPTVSSAGGPAARPASFLLQQQRAAAAGKVPPTKA
;
A
#
# COMPACT_ATOMS: atom_id res chain seq x y z
N ASP A 1 -10.74 -16.66 1.01
CA ASP A 1 -12.02 -15.98 1.22
C ASP A 1 -12.18 -15.71 2.72
N ASP A 2 -13.23 -15.01 3.12
CA ASP A 2 -13.42 -14.59 4.52
C ASP A 2 -13.59 -15.78 5.46
N GLU A 3 -14.30 -16.83 5.03
CA GLU A 3 -14.51 -18.04 5.83
C GLU A 3 -13.18 -18.76 6.15
N LYS A 4 -12.29 -18.86 5.15
CA LYS A 4 -10.93 -19.40 5.38
C LYS A 4 -10.10 -18.50 6.28
N ALA A 5 -10.22 -17.17 6.15
CA ALA A 5 -9.55 -16.23 7.05
C ALA A 5 -10.06 -16.36 8.49
N GLU A 6 -11.36 -16.61 8.67
CA GLU A 6 -11.94 -16.87 9.98
C GLU A 6 -11.41 -18.16 10.62
N ARG A 7 -11.38 -19.26 9.85
CA ARG A 7 -10.79 -20.53 10.30
C ARG A 7 -9.32 -20.36 10.66
N TRP A 8 -8.54 -19.66 9.81
CA TRP A 8 -7.15 -19.35 10.09
C TRP A 8 -7.02 -18.54 11.38
N GLY A 9 -7.87 -17.53 11.58
CA GLY A 9 -7.82 -16.69 12.77
C GLY A 9 -8.08 -17.48 14.06
N ARG A 10 -9.06 -18.40 14.05
CA ARG A 10 -9.33 -19.30 15.19
C ARG A 10 -8.13 -20.18 15.49
N TRP A 11 -7.54 -20.78 14.46
CA TRP A 11 -6.33 -21.60 14.60
C TRP A 11 -5.15 -20.79 15.15
N PHE A 12 -4.89 -19.60 14.59
CA PHE A 12 -3.76 -18.76 14.97
C PHE A 12 -3.90 -18.23 16.40
N GLU A 13 -5.12 -17.88 16.83
CA GLU A 13 -5.42 -17.50 18.20
C GLU A 13 -5.15 -18.64 19.18
N ALA A 14 -5.63 -19.85 18.89
CA ALA A 14 -5.38 -21.03 19.72
C ALA A 14 -3.89 -21.38 19.79
N TRP A 15 -3.20 -21.34 18.65
CA TRP A 15 -1.75 -21.55 18.58
C TRP A 15 -0.98 -20.52 19.41
N GLY A 16 -1.30 -19.23 19.28
CA GLY A 16 -0.64 -18.15 20.01
C GLY A 16 -0.80 -18.30 21.53
N ARG A 17 -2.02 -18.63 21.99
CA ARG A 17 -2.29 -18.90 23.42
C ARG A 17 -1.50 -20.10 23.93
N ALA A 18 -1.49 -21.20 23.18
CA ALA A 18 -0.76 -22.42 23.56
C ALA A 18 0.76 -22.21 23.66
N LYS A 19 1.31 -21.25 22.91
CA LYS A 19 2.74 -20.88 22.96
C LYS A 19 3.08 -19.93 24.12
N GLY A 20 2.12 -19.56 24.96
CA GLY A 20 2.33 -18.65 26.09
C GLY A 20 2.71 -17.25 25.62
N ALA A 21 2.12 -16.79 24.51
CA ALA A 21 2.59 -15.61 23.79
C ALA A 21 2.61 -14.36 24.68
N GLY A 22 3.81 -14.00 25.15
CA GLY A 22 4.19 -12.60 25.26
C GLY A 22 4.17 -11.93 23.88
N LYS A 23 4.36 -10.62 23.85
CA LYS A 23 4.32 -9.76 22.65
C LYS A 23 4.91 -10.44 21.40
N LEU A 24 4.04 -10.85 20.46
CA LEU A 24 4.47 -11.48 19.21
C LEU A 24 5.07 -10.44 18.27
N VAL A 25 6.21 -10.74 17.66
CA VAL A 25 6.79 -9.91 16.60
C VAL A 25 6.66 -10.64 15.28
N VAL A 26 5.81 -10.13 14.40
CA VAL A 26 5.52 -10.72 13.11
C VAL A 26 6.16 -9.86 12.02
N ARG A 27 7.16 -10.43 11.34
CA ARG A 27 7.87 -9.70 10.28
C ARG A 27 6.94 -9.34 9.13
N GLU A 28 6.11 -10.28 8.71
CA GLU A 28 5.21 -10.15 7.56
C GLU A 28 3.95 -10.99 7.78
N VAL A 29 2.80 -10.42 7.44
CA VAL A 29 1.53 -11.13 7.30
C VAL A 29 1.04 -10.91 5.87
N ASN A 30 0.82 -12.00 5.14
CA ASN A 30 0.46 -11.95 3.73
C ASN A 30 -0.82 -12.74 3.46
N PHE A 31 -1.87 -12.01 3.11
CA PHE A 31 -3.18 -12.53 2.68
C PHE A 31 -3.53 -12.05 1.28
N SER A 32 -2.52 -11.83 0.44
CA SER A 32 -2.75 -11.40 -0.93
C SER A 32 -3.47 -12.49 -1.74
N THR A 33 -4.26 -12.11 -2.76
CA THR A 33 -4.93 -13.06 -3.67
C THR A 33 -5.88 -14.05 -2.99
N ASN A 34 -6.51 -13.65 -1.88
CA ASN A 34 -7.41 -14.54 -1.13
C ASN A 34 -8.90 -14.21 -1.34
N GLY A 35 -9.21 -13.19 -2.13
CA GLY A 35 -10.58 -12.73 -2.35
C GLY A 35 -11.26 -12.26 -1.07
N LEU A 36 -10.49 -11.73 -0.10
CA LEU A 36 -10.99 -11.21 1.16
C LEU A 36 -11.83 -9.95 0.95
N THR A 37 -12.89 -9.81 1.72
CA THR A 37 -13.59 -8.53 1.87
C THR A 37 -13.09 -7.78 3.10
N SER A 38 -13.64 -6.60 3.36
CA SER A 38 -13.40 -5.85 4.59
C SER A 38 -13.70 -6.67 5.86
N LYS A 39 -14.65 -7.62 5.79
CA LYS A 39 -14.99 -8.53 6.91
C LYS A 39 -13.83 -9.49 7.23
N GLY A 40 -13.24 -10.11 6.21
CA GLY A 40 -12.07 -10.98 6.40
C GLY A 40 -10.87 -10.22 6.98
N VAL A 41 -10.62 -9.00 6.49
CA VAL A 41 -9.56 -8.13 7.03
C VAL A 41 -9.80 -7.78 8.49
N LYS A 42 -11.03 -7.38 8.85
CA LYS A 42 -11.42 -7.14 10.23
C LYS A 42 -11.09 -8.30 11.15
N HIS A 43 -11.42 -9.53 10.73
CA HIS A 43 -11.16 -10.72 11.51
C HIS A 43 -9.65 -10.95 11.70
N ILE A 44 -8.87 -10.88 10.61
CA ILE A 44 -7.41 -11.05 10.65
C ILE A 44 -6.77 -10.02 11.59
N LEU A 45 -7.06 -8.74 11.40
CA LEU A 45 -6.49 -7.66 12.22
C LEU A 45 -6.95 -7.76 13.68
N GLY A 46 -8.20 -8.18 13.91
CA GLY A 46 -8.72 -8.44 15.26
C GLY A 46 -7.93 -9.53 16.00
N VAL A 47 -7.60 -10.64 15.33
CA VAL A 47 -6.78 -11.70 15.92
C VAL A 47 -5.36 -11.22 16.20
N LEU A 48 -4.74 -10.46 15.28
CA LEU A 48 -3.41 -9.91 15.49
C LEU A 48 -3.37 -8.96 16.71
N ARG A 49 -4.40 -8.12 16.89
CA ARG A 49 -4.53 -7.26 18.07
C ARG A 49 -4.69 -8.05 19.36
N LYS A 50 -5.56 -9.07 19.37
CA LYS A 50 -5.81 -9.93 20.55
C LYS A 50 -4.56 -10.66 21.03
N LEU A 51 -3.65 -11.00 20.11
CA LEU A 51 -2.39 -11.67 20.42
C LEU A 51 -1.23 -10.69 20.62
N GLU A 52 -1.50 -9.39 20.69
CA GLU A 52 -0.49 -8.33 20.78
C GLU A 52 0.62 -8.44 19.73
N ALA A 53 0.24 -8.89 18.53
CA ALA A 53 1.17 -9.12 17.43
C ALA A 53 1.58 -7.80 16.77
N VAL A 54 2.84 -7.42 16.98
CA VAL A 54 3.47 -6.28 16.30
C VAL A 54 3.87 -6.69 14.90
N VAL A 55 3.28 -6.04 13.89
CA VAL A 55 3.47 -6.42 12.48
C VAL A 55 4.33 -5.41 11.73
N GLY A 56 5.36 -5.92 11.04
CA GLY A 56 6.27 -5.12 10.21
C GLY A 56 5.81 -4.90 8.77
N CYS A 57 5.07 -5.84 8.18
CA CYS A 57 4.57 -5.75 6.80
C CYS A 57 3.20 -6.42 6.70
N LEU A 58 2.22 -5.69 6.14
CA LEU A 58 0.87 -6.19 5.89
C LEU A 58 0.59 -6.20 4.39
N LYS A 59 0.30 -7.37 3.85
CA LYS A 59 -0.03 -7.54 2.43
C LYS A 59 -1.45 -8.06 2.25
N PHE A 60 -2.30 -7.21 1.71
CA PHE A 60 -3.67 -7.53 1.29
C PHE A 60 -3.87 -7.24 -0.20
N TRP A 61 -2.81 -7.40 -1.01
CA TRP A 61 -2.85 -7.19 -2.44
C TRP A 61 -3.86 -8.11 -3.13
N GLN A 62 -4.56 -7.60 -4.15
CA GLN A 62 -5.48 -8.38 -4.98
C GLN A 62 -6.58 -9.09 -4.17
N ASN A 63 -7.37 -8.32 -3.45
CA ASN A 63 -8.54 -8.78 -2.71
C ASN A 63 -9.79 -7.97 -3.13
N ARG A 64 -10.84 -7.99 -2.32
CA ARG A 64 -12.13 -7.31 -2.55
C ARG A 64 -12.43 -6.37 -1.39
N ILE A 65 -11.41 -5.70 -0.86
CA ILE A 65 -11.54 -4.78 0.28
C ILE A 65 -12.16 -3.48 -0.22
N GLU A 66 -13.21 -3.04 0.47
CA GLU A 66 -13.99 -1.83 0.13
C GLU A 66 -13.88 -0.77 1.23
N SER A 67 -13.65 -1.17 2.49
CA SER A 67 -13.49 -0.29 3.64
C SER A 67 -12.11 -0.46 4.28
N THR A 68 -11.57 0.65 4.77
CA THR A 68 -10.26 0.73 5.44
C THR A 68 -10.37 1.01 6.94
N THR A 69 -11.57 1.03 7.52
CA THR A 69 -11.80 1.33 8.93
C THR A 69 -10.92 0.50 9.86
N GLU A 70 -10.96 -0.83 9.73
CA GLU A 70 -10.16 -1.72 10.58
C GLU A 70 -8.65 -1.64 10.31
N ILE A 71 -8.25 -1.24 9.10
CA ILE A 71 -6.84 -0.98 8.77
C ILE A 71 -6.37 0.28 9.48
N VAL A 72 -7.17 1.35 9.46
CA VAL A 72 -6.88 2.62 10.16
C VAL A 72 -6.77 2.39 11.67
N GLU A 73 -7.72 1.68 12.27
CA GLU A 73 -7.64 1.29 13.68
C GLU A 73 -6.36 0.51 13.99
N PHE A 74 -6.00 -0.44 13.11
CA PHE A 74 -4.78 -1.23 13.30
C PHE A 74 -3.51 -0.39 13.17
N LEU A 75 -3.48 0.62 12.29
CA LEU A 75 -2.36 1.55 12.17
C LEU A 75 -2.13 2.32 13.48
N HIS A 76 -3.21 2.82 14.11
CA HIS A 76 -3.15 3.48 15.41
C HIS A 76 -2.67 2.52 16.51
N TRP A 77 -3.24 1.32 16.57
CA TRP A 77 -2.87 0.32 17.55
C TRP A 77 -1.42 -0.16 17.41
N ASN A 78 -0.91 -0.31 16.18
CA ASN A 78 0.45 -0.80 15.91
C ASN A 78 1.53 0.30 16.05
N GLN A 79 1.16 1.55 16.39
CA GLN A 79 2.06 2.64 16.82
C GLN A 79 3.35 2.77 15.99
N GLY A 80 3.22 2.88 14.66
CA GLY A 80 4.37 3.13 13.78
C GLY A 80 5.30 1.93 13.57
N ARG A 81 4.93 0.72 14.00
CA ARG A 81 5.74 -0.49 13.79
C ARG A 81 5.61 -1.07 12.38
N LEU A 82 4.51 -0.76 11.69
CA LEU A 82 4.31 -1.15 10.31
C LEU A 82 5.31 -0.41 9.41
N ARG A 83 5.94 -1.12 8.48
CA ARG A 83 6.86 -0.53 7.49
C ARG A 83 6.24 -0.49 6.11
N GLU A 84 5.41 -1.48 5.82
CA GLU A 84 4.80 -1.66 4.51
C GLU A 84 3.33 -2.05 4.65
N LEU A 85 2.49 -1.44 3.81
CA LEU A 85 1.09 -1.74 3.68
C LEU A 85 0.72 -1.84 2.19
N HIS A 86 0.35 -3.04 1.76
CA HIS A 86 0.04 -3.32 0.35
C HIS A 86 -1.46 -3.52 0.19
N LEU A 87 -2.13 -2.55 -0.43
CA LEU A 87 -3.58 -2.53 -0.67
C LEU A 87 -3.93 -2.39 -2.15
N SER A 88 -2.96 -2.53 -3.06
CA SER A 88 -3.23 -2.46 -4.50
C SER A 88 -4.12 -3.61 -4.98
N HIS A 89 -4.84 -3.38 -6.08
CA HIS A 89 -5.84 -4.32 -6.63
C HIS A 89 -6.96 -4.68 -5.65
N ASN A 90 -7.54 -3.69 -4.98
CA ASN A 90 -8.74 -3.89 -4.17
C ASN A 90 -9.92 -3.12 -4.78
N ARG A 91 -10.96 -2.87 -3.99
CA ARG A 91 -12.16 -2.14 -4.38
C ARG A 91 -12.32 -0.86 -3.55
N LEU A 92 -11.20 -0.27 -3.13
CA LEU A 92 -11.21 0.97 -2.37
C LEU A 92 -11.70 2.11 -3.26
N ASP A 93 -12.54 2.98 -2.72
CA ASP A 93 -12.82 4.29 -3.32
C ASP A 93 -11.77 5.32 -2.88
N ALA A 94 -11.92 6.56 -3.37
CA ALA A 94 -11.01 7.66 -3.02
C ALA A 94 -11.08 8.03 -1.54
N ALA A 95 -12.24 7.90 -0.90
CA ALA A 95 -12.44 8.24 0.50
C ALA A 95 -11.71 7.25 1.43
N ALA A 96 -11.88 5.95 1.18
CA ALA A 96 -11.20 4.89 1.93
C ALA A 96 -9.67 4.97 1.75
N ALA A 97 -9.20 5.28 0.54
CA ALA A 97 -7.78 5.51 0.26
C ALA A 97 -7.23 6.76 0.99
N ARG A 98 -7.97 7.87 0.97
CA ARG A 98 -7.65 9.10 1.71
C ARG A 98 -7.49 8.79 3.20
N ASP A 99 -8.42 8.04 3.79
CA ASP A 99 -8.41 7.76 5.22
C ASP A 99 -7.15 7.00 5.67
N VAL A 100 -6.67 6.05 4.87
CA VAL A 100 -5.40 5.36 5.14
C VAL A 100 -4.23 6.33 5.09
N VAL A 101 -4.12 7.16 4.03
CA VAL A 101 -3.02 8.13 3.89
C VAL A 101 -3.01 9.13 5.05
N VAL A 102 -4.17 9.67 5.41
CA VAL A 102 -4.29 10.63 6.52
C VAL A 102 -3.94 9.95 7.84
N ALA A 103 -4.44 8.75 8.10
CA ALA A 103 -4.13 8.01 9.33
C ALA A 103 -2.61 7.77 9.49
N VAL A 104 -1.92 7.38 8.42
CA VAL A 104 -0.46 7.22 8.46
C VAL A 104 0.25 8.54 8.74
N ALA A 105 -0.22 9.64 8.14
CA ALA A 105 0.36 10.97 8.35
C ALA A 105 0.14 11.52 9.77
N THR A 106 -0.93 11.09 10.44
CA THR A 106 -1.35 11.64 11.74
C THR A 106 -1.13 10.69 12.91
N VAL A 107 -0.79 9.43 12.68
CA VAL A 107 -0.55 8.48 13.78
C VAL A 107 0.57 8.96 14.69
N ARG A 108 0.35 8.82 16.00
CA ARG A 108 1.26 9.19 17.07
C ARG A 108 1.55 7.99 17.96
N ASP A 109 2.72 7.98 18.59
CA ASP A 109 3.08 7.03 19.63
C ASP A 109 2.48 7.43 20.99
N THR A 110 2.82 6.68 22.05
CA THR A 110 2.35 6.96 23.41
C THR A 110 2.82 8.30 23.97
N ASP A 111 3.91 8.85 23.44
CA ASP A 111 4.47 10.15 23.83
C ASP A 111 3.87 11.30 23.01
N GLY A 112 2.92 11.01 22.12
CA GLY A 112 2.33 11.99 21.21
C GLY A 112 3.22 12.37 20.03
N LYS A 113 4.35 11.69 19.81
CA LYS A 113 5.27 11.98 18.71
C LYS A 113 4.80 11.31 17.41
N PRO A 114 5.04 11.93 16.23
CA PRO A 114 4.76 11.29 14.95
C PRO A 114 5.44 9.93 14.82
N CYS A 115 4.64 8.91 14.47
CA CYS A 115 5.15 7.55 14.24
C CYS A 115 5.97 7.43 12.95
N TYR A 116 5.69 8.28 11.97
CA TYR A 116 6.39 8.34 10.69
C TYR A 116 6.89 9.76 10.40
N PRO A 117 8.02 9.91 9.71
CA PRO A 117 8.94 8.85 9.29
C PRO A 117 9.61 8.16 10.49
N ARG A 118 9.74 6.83 10.44
CA ARG A 118 10.37 6.04 11.50
C ARG A 118 11.85 6.38 11.57
N LEU A 119 12.36 6.56 12.79
CA LEU A 119 13.74 6.98 13.05
C LEU A 119 14.14 8.24 12.26
N GLY A 120 13.17 9.11 11.95
CA GLY A 120 13.38 10.33 11.17
C GLY A 120 13.58 10.12 9.66
N ALA A 121 13.67 8.88 9.16
CA ALA A 121 14.14 8.61 7.79
C ALA A 121 13.24 7.70 6.94
N ALA A 122 12.39 6.88 7.57
CA ALA A 122 11.64 5.82 6.89
C ALA A 122 10.11 6.08 6.92
N PRO A 123 9.53 6.68 5.87
CA PRO A 123 8.07 6.75 5.69
C PRO A 123 7.45 5.35 5.61
N LEU A 124 6.15 5.23 5.87
CA LEU A 124 5.44 3.98 5.56
C LEU A 124 5.39 3.79 4.04
N TRP A 125 5.77 2.61 3.56
CA TRP A 125 5.61 2.22 2.17
C TRP A 125 4.17 1.76 1.89
N LEU A 126 3.42 2.58 1.15
CA LEU A 126 2.00 2.38 0.90
C LEU A 126 1.71 2.18 -0.58
N ARG A 127 1.14 1.02 -0.92
CA ARG A 127 0.65 0.68 -2.27
C ARG A 127 -0.87 0.77 -2.31
N LEU A 128 -1.40 1.65 -3.15
CA LEU A 128 -2.85 1.87 -3.35
C LEU A 128 -3.26 1.76 -4.82
N GLU A 129 -2.32 1.55 -5.73
CA GLU A 129 -2.58 1.52 -7.16
C GLU A 129 -3.59 0.43 -7.55
N LEU A 130 -4.27 0.61 -8.69
CA LEU A 130 -5.19 -0.39 -9.26
C LEU A 130 -6.41 -0.68 -8.37
N ASN A 131 -6.83 0.31 -7.58
CA ASN A 131 -8.17 0.40 -6.99
C ASN A 131 -9.10 1.23 -7.90
N PRO A 132 -10.44 1.09 -7.80
CA PRO A 132 -11.42 1.72 -8.68
C PRO A 132 -11.65 3.22 -8.38
N PHE A 133 -10.59 3.99 -8.11
CA PHE A 133 -10.66 5.44 -7.97
C PHE A 133 -9.74 6.14 -8.97
N ASN A 134 -10.09 7.37 -9.33
CA ASN A 134 -9.22 8.23 -10.13
C ASN A 134 -8.19 8.91 -9.20
N PRO A 135 -6.87 8.84 -9.49
CA PRO A 135 -5.84 9.50 -8.68
C PRO A 135 -6.07 11.00 -8.45
N LYS A 136 -6.65 11.72 -9.42
CA LYS A 136 -7.00 13.15 -9.28
C LYS A 136 -8.14 13.38 -8.29
N VAL A 137 -9.11 12.46 -8.25
CA VAL A 137 -10.19 12.51 -7.24
C VAL A 137 -9.61 12.27 -5.85
N LEU A 138 -8.73 11.27 -5.69
CA LEU A 138 -8.01 11.04 -4.43
C LEU A 138 -7.16 12.26 -4.03
N GLN A 139 -6.47 12.91 -4.96
CA GLN A 139 -5.74 14.15 -4.67
C GLN A 139 -6.66 15.27 -4.17
N GLY A 140 -7.83 15.45 -4.82
CA GLY A 140 -8.85 16.41 -4.41
C GLY A 140 -9.43 16.14 -3.02
N GLU A 141 -9.53 14.86 -2.63
CA GLU A 141 -9.92 14.40 -1.29
C GLU A 141 -8.82 14.61 -0.24
N LEU A 142 -7.55 14.38 -0.62
CA LEU A 142 -6.39 14.49 0.28
C LEU A 142 -6.07 15.93 0.67
N LEU A 143 -6.13 16.88 -0.28
CA LEU A 143 -5.79 18.27 -0.03
C LEU A 143 -6.55 18.90 1.16
N PRO A 144 -7.90 18.89 1.21
CA PRO A 144 -8.64 19.44 2.33
C PRO A 144 -8.44 18.61 3.61
N ALA A 145 -8.33 17.29 3.51
CA ALA A 145 -8.15 16.43 4.69
C ALA A 145 -6.79 16.65 5.37
N LEU A 146 -5.72 16.78 4.59
CA LEU A 146 -4.38 17.09 5.10
C LEU A 146 -4.32 18.52 5.65
N LYS A 147 -4.96 19.49 4.99
CA LYS A 147 -5.03 20.87 5.49
C LYS A 147 -5.70 20.94 6.88
N LYS A 148 -6.76 20.17 7.11
CA LYS A 148 -7.44 20.08 8.43
C LYS A 148 -6.50 19.62 9.55
N VAL A 149 -5.48 18.84 9.24
CA VAL A 149 -4.48 18.34 10.20
C VAL A 149 -3.15 19.10 10.13
N GLY A 150 -3.14 20.27 9.49
CA GLY A 150 -1.97 21.15 9.42
C GLY A 150 -0.85 20.67 8.49
N LEU A 151 -1.15 19.76 7.55
CA LEU A 151 -0.19 19.21 6.61
C LEU A 151 -0.48 19.68 5.18
N SER A 152 0.59 19.92 4.42
CA SER A 152 0.50 20.05 2.96
C SER A 152 0.73 18.69 2.30
N LEU A 153 0.27 18.53 1.06
CA LEU A 153 0.46 17.29 0.30
C LEU A 153 1.95 16.90 0.22
N HIS A 154 2.83 17.86 -0.05
CA HIS A 154 4.28 17.65 -0.11
C HIS A 154 4.90 17.21 1.23
N LYS A 155 4.40 17.76 2.36
CA LYS A 155 4.86 17.37 3.71
C LYS A 155 4.32 16.01 4.16
N ALA A 156 3.19 15.58 3.62
CA ALA A 156 2.55 14.32 3.98
C ALA A 156 3.03 13.14 3.10
N ILE A 157 3.33 13.39 1.82
CA ILE A 157 3.53 12.33 0.83
C ILE A 157 4.80 12.55 0.02
N CYS A 158 5.61 11.50 -0.08
CA CYS A 158 6.62 11.34 -1.10
C CYS A 158 6.10 10.33 -2.13
N GLU A 159 5.83 10.81 -3.33
CA GLU A 159 5.43 9.96 -4.44
C GLU A 159 6.64 9.19 -4.96
N VAL A 160 6.48 7.88 -5.13
CA VAL A 160 7.51 6.97 -5.62
C VAL A 160 7.05 6.40 -6.95
N ASP A 161 7.57 6.94 -8.04
CA ASP A 161 7.20 6.59 -9.42
C ASP A 161 8.18 5.60 -10.09
N GLY A 162 9.17 5.12 -9.33
CA GLY A 162 10.25 4.27 -9.82
C GLY A 162 11.44 5.02 -10.42
N LYS A 163 11.41 6.36 -10.48
CA LYS A 163 12.55 7.18 -10.92
C LYS A 163 13.42 7.65 -9.76
N CYS A 164 12.85 7.84 -8.56
CA CYS A 164 13.61 8.13 -7.35
C CYS A 164 14.19 6.85 -6.71
N LEU A 165 15.28 6.97 -5.94
CA LEU A 165 15.89 5.82 -5.23
C LEU A 165 15.24 5.58 -3.85
N CYS A 166 14.06 6.17 -3.61
CA CYS A 166 13.29 5.88 -2.41
C CYS A 166 12.90 4.40 -2.37
N ASN A 167 13.00 3.79 -1.19
CA ASN A 167 12.68 2.39 -0.97
C ASN A 167 11.94 2.24 0.39
N PRO A 168 11.42 1.05 0.73
CA PRO A 168 10.68 0.85 1.98
C PRO A 168 11.46 1.20 3.26
N GLY A 169 12.80 1.24 3.21
CA GLY A 169 13.65 1.56 4.34
C GLY A 169 14.11 3.01 4.40
N THR A 170 14.01 3.80 3.32
CA THR A 170 14.64 5.13 3.27
C THR A 170 13.99 6.06 2.25
N CYS A 171 13.79 7.32 2.65
CA CYS A 171 13.41 8.43 1.75
C CYS A 171 14.63 9.25 1.36
N GLN A 172 14.70 9.70 0.11
CA GLN A 172 15.77 10.59 -0.37
C GLN A 172 15.54 12.08 -0.09
N ARG A 173 14.34 12.46 0.37
CA ARG A 173 14.07 13.86 0.68
C ARG A 173 14.86 14.29 1.92
N ALA A 174 15.40 15.50 1.90
CA ALA A 174 16.07 16.09 3.07
C ALA A 174 15.16 16.15 4.31
N SER A 175 13.85 16.32 4.10
CA SER A 175 12.81 16.19 5.13
C SER A 175 11.82 15.09 4.71
N PRO A 176 12.04 13.84 5.15
CA PRO A 176 11.17 12.71 4.80
C PRO A 176 9.73 12.93 5.31
N PRO A 177 8.70 12.74 4.47
CA PRO A 177 7.31 12.78 4.89
C PRO A 177 6.91 11.47 5.59
N PRO A 178 5.71 11.38 6.18
CA PRO A 178 5.24 10.14 6.81
C PRO A 178 4.89 9.02 5.82
N VAL A 179 4.54 9.36 4.56
CA VAL A 179 4.05 8.38 3.57
C VAL A 179 4.95 8.33 2.34
N HIS A 180 5.38 7.12 1.96
CA HIS A 180 5.78 6.80 0.58
C HIS A 180 4.56 6.26 -0.15
N LEU A 181 4.06 6.99 -1.13
CA LEU A 181 2.92 6.57 -1.95
C LEU A 181 3.40 6.14 -3.32
N THR A 182 3.30 4.86 -3.62
CA THR A 182 3.99 4.27 -4.76
C THR A 182 3.07 4.12 -5.97
N TYR A 183 3.58 4.45 -7.15
CA TYR A 183 2.97 4.12 -8.45
C TYR A 183 1.53 4.62 -8.66
N LEU A 184 1.10 5.65 -7.90
CA LEU A 184 -0.24 6.21 -8.02
C LEU A 184 -0.34 7.24 -9.17
N ASN A 185 0.77 7.90 -9.51
CA ASN A 185 0.87 8.95 -10.52
C ASN A 185 -0.16 10.08 -10.33
N MET A 186 -0.11 10.74 -9.17
CA MET A 186 -1.03 11.85 -8.85
C MET A 186 -0.80 13.07 -9.76
N GLY A 187 0.40 13.20 -10.34
CA GLY A 187 0.83 14.35 -11.16
C GLY A 187 0.59 14.25 -12.66
N GLY A 188 -0.16 13.26 -13.17
CA GLY A 188 -0.41 13.12 -14.60
C GLY A 188 -1.22 14.29 -15.18
N THR A 189 -0.53 15.27 -15.77
CA THR A 189 -1.13 16.22 -16.70
C THR A 189 -1.71 15.43 -17.87
N SER A 190 -3.02 15.50 -18.01
CA SER A 190 -3.72 15.13 -19.23
C SER A 190 -3.57 16.29 -20.20
N GLU A 191 -2.40 16.42 -20.83
CA GLU A 191 -2.25 17.22 -22.03
C GLU A 191 -1.67 16.34 -23.13
N GLY A 192 -2.58 15.97 -24.03
CA GLY A 192 -2.35 15.17 -25.21
C GLY A 192 -3.63 15.22 -26.02
N GLY A 193 -4.08 16.44 -26.32
CA GLY A 193 -5.18 16.68 -27.24
C GLY A 193 -4.82 16.05 -28.58
N SER A 194 -5.71 15.19 -29.07
CA SER A 194 -5.71 14.78 -30.47
C SER A 194 -5.86 16.03 -31.36
N PRO A 195 -4.99 16.27 -32.35
CA PRO A 195 -5.35 17.05 -33.50
C PRO A 195 -6.06 16.14 -34.51
N ALA A 196 -7.07 16.72 -35.13
CA ALA A 196 -7.92 16.10 -36.13
C ALA A 196 -7.14 15.54 -37.32
N LEU A 197 -7.73 14.47 -37.89
CA LEU A 197 -7.48 13.94 -39.22
C LEU A 197 -7.50 15.04 -40.29
N LEU A 198 -6.38 15.24 -40.99
CA LEU A 198 -6.39 15.67 -42.39
C LEU A 198 -5.32 14.91 -43.17
N ALA A 199 -5.73 14.51 -44.37
CA ALA A 199 -5.11 13.53 -45.25
C ALA A 199 -3.76 13.97 -45.85
N GLY A 200 -2.94 12.98 -46.22
CA GLY A 200 -1.80 13.15 -47.13
C GLY A 200 -0.67 12.16 -46.90
N SER A 201 -0.71 11.01 -47.59
CA SER A 201 0.51 10.28 -47.98
C SER A 201 1.00 10.84 -49.33
N PRO A 202 2.26 10.64 -49.81
CA PRO A 202 3.18 9.54 -49.47
C PRO A 202 4.71 9.87 -49.42
N THR A 203 5.48 8.81 -49.13
CA THR A 203 6.88 8.47 -49.51
C THR A 203 8.08 8.67 -48.55
N VAL A 204 8.55 7.51 -48.05
CA VAL A 204 9.90 6.88 -48.12
C VAL A 204 11.15 7.52 -47.44
N SER A 205 11.73 6.69 -46.56
CA SER A 205 13.16 6.45 -46.22
C SER A 205 13.86 7.09 -45.00
N SER A 206 14.17 6.17 -44.07
CA SER A 206 15.37 5.96 -43.22
C SER A 206 15.96 7.08 -42.34
N ALA A 207 16.01 6.83 -41.03
CA ALA A 207 17.25 6.52 -40.28
C ALA A 207 16.92 6.30 -38.79
N GLY A 208 17.68 5.42 -38.13
CA GLY A 208 17.38 4.85 -36.82
C GLY A 208 17.49 5.80 -35.63
N GLY A 209 16.66 5.53 -34.62
CA GLY A 209 16.73 6.08 -33.26
C GLY A 209 16.70 4.96 -32.22
N PRO A 210 17.29 5.14 -31.02
CA PRO A 210 17.49 4.07 -30.06
C PRO A 210 16.20 3.66 -29.36
N ALA A 211 16.12 2.36 -29.09
CA ALA A 211 14.94 1.65 -28.61
C ALA A 211 14.39 2.20 -27.28
N ALA A 212 13.13 2.62 -27.31
CA ALA A 212 12.27 2.66 -26.14
C ALA A 212 12.18 1.26 -25.51
N ARG A 213 12.36 1.16 -24.18
CA ARG A 213 12.13 -0.08 -23.43
C ARG A 213 10.71 -0.04 -22.85
N PRO A 214 9.79 -0.95 -23.22
CA PRO A 214 8.48 -1.08 -22.58
C PRO A 214 8.37 -2.31 -21.67
N ALA A 215 7.41 -2.26 -20.75
CA ALA A 215 6.69 -3.38 -20.11
C ALA A 215 7.43 -4.43 -19.25
N SER A 216 8.75 -4.53 -19.26
CA SER A 216 9.45 -5.68 -18.63
C SER A 216 9.44 -5.70 -17.08
N PHE A 217 9.31 -4.55 -16.42
CA PHE A 217 9.39 -4.49 -14.94
C PHE A 217 8.08 -4.87 -14.25
N LEU A 218 6.93 -4.55 -14.86
CA LEU A 218 5.60 -4.97 -14.41
C LEU A 218 5.44 -6.51 -14.49
N LEU A 219 6.02 -7.12 -15.52
CA LEU A 219 6.07 -8.58 -15.69
C LEU A 219 6.98 -9.26 -14.65
N GLN A 220 8.03 -8.57 -14.18
CA GLN A 220 8.96 -9.12 -13.19
C GLN A 220 8.36 -9.15 -11.78
N GLN A 221 7.49 -8.18 -11.42
CA GLN A 221 6.67 -8.26 -10.19
C GLN A 221 5.58 -9.35 -10.28
N GLN A 222 5.00 -9.59 -11.45
CA GLN A 222 4.05 -10.69 -11.66
C GLN A 222 4.71 -12.07 -11.50
N ARG A 223 5.99 -12.23 -11.86
CA ARG A 223 6.71 -13.51 -11.75
C ARG A 223 7.18 -13.84 -10.32
N ALA A 224 7.49 -12.84 -9.50
CA ALA A 224 7.90 -13.07 -8.12
C ALA A 224 6.74 -13.54 -7.22
N ALA A 225 5.49 -13.16 -7.53
CA ALA A 225 4.30 -13.58 -6.79
C ALA A 225 3.87 -15.03 -7.07
N ALA A 226 4.21 -15.59 -8.23
CA ALA A 226 3.84 -16.95 -8.62
C ALA A 226 4.80 -18.05 -8.10
N ALA A 227 5.94 -17.68 -7.52
CA ALA A 227 7.00 -18.62 -7.14
C ALA A 227 6.91 -19.17 -5.69
N GLY A 228 5.84 -18.86 -4.94
CA GLY A 228 5.60 -19.39 -3.60
C GLY A 228 5.22 -20.88 -3.61
N LYS A 229 6.19 -21.77 -3.80
CA LYS A 229 6.02 -23.23 -3.66
C LYS A 229 5.64 -23.58 -2.20
N VAL A 230 4.50 -24.24 -2.06
CA VAL A 230 4.06 -24.94 -0.84
C VAL A 230 5.03 -26.10 -0.55
N PRO A 231 5.53 -26.28 0.68
CA PRO A 231 6.33 -27.47 1.01
C PRO A 231 5.42 -28.71 1.11
N PRO A 232 5.90 -29.91 0.74
CA PRO A 232 5.10 -31.11 0.79
C PRO A 232 4.81 -31.50 2.24
N THR A 233 3.53 -31.75 2.54
CA THR A 233 3.08 -32.46 3.73
C THR A 233 3.61 -33.89 3.68
N LYS A 234 4.42 -34.29 4.66
CA LYS A 234 4.69 -35.71 4.91
C LYS A 234 3.54 -36.31 5.71
N ALA A 235 3.13 -37.49 5.26
CA ALA A 235 2.16 -38.39 5.88
C ALA A 235 2.64 -38.89 7.25
#